data_AF-A0A7J8Z889-F1
#
_entry.id   AF-A0A7J8Z889-F1
#
_cell.length_a   1.000
_cell.length_b   1.000
_cell.length_c   1.000
_cell.angle_alpha   90.00
_cell.angle_beta   90.00
_cell.angle_gamma   90.00
#
_symmetry.space_group_name_H-M   'P 1'
#
loop_
_entity.id
_entity.type
_entity.pdbx_description
1 polymer ?
#
loop_
_entity_poly.entity_id
_entity_poly.type
_entity_poly.pdbx_seq_one_letter_code
_entity_poly.pdbx_strand_id
1 'polypeptide(L)'
;MNKIVRSNLRVRLGDVVSVHLCADIPYASRIHILPIDDTVEGLLFAAYLSDCYRPIWKGDLFQVRGGMRSVEFKVMETDPAEYCVVAAGTEFFCEGEPVRREDEDRLDEVSYDDVGGIRKQMTQIRELVELPLRHPQLFKSIGVKPPKGILLYCAPGSGKTLIARAVANETGAFFFCINGPEIMSKMAGESDSNLRKAFEEAEKNAPSI
;
A
#
# COMPACT_ATOMS: atom_id res chain seq x y z
N MET A 1 -5.11 -8.10 18.85
CA MET A 1 -5.07 -8.37 17.39
C MET A 1 -4.50 -9.75 17.13
N ASN A 2 -5.16 -10.55 16.28
CA ASN A 2 -4.65 -11.87 15.85
C ASN A 2 -3.58 -11.71 14.74
N LYS A 3 -3.06 -12.81 14.19
CA LYS A 3 -2.04 -12.76 13.13
C LYS A 3 -2.53 -12.04 11.86
N ILE A 4 -3.77 -12.29 11.45
CA ILE A 4 -4.36 -11.72 10.23
C ILE A 4 -4.48 -10.20 10.35
N VAL A 5 -5.07 -9.70 11.44
CA VAL A 5 -5.20 -8.25 11.67
C VAL A 5 -3.85 -7.56 11.73
N ARG A 6 -2.83 -8.23 12.29
CA ARG A 6 -1.44 -7.72 12.27
C ARG A 6 -0.88 -7.64 10.86
N SER A 7 -1.14 -8.65 10.03
CA SER A 7 -0.74 -8.68 8.62
C SER A 7 -1.36 -7.53 7.84
N ASN A 8 -2.68 -7.34 7.98
CA ASN A 8 -3.41 -6.26 7.29
C ASN A 8 -2.92 -4.88 7.71
N LEU A 9 -2.57 -4.71 8.99
CA LEU A 9 -1.99 -3.46 9.51
C LEU A 9 -0.48 -3.34 9.27
N ARG A 10 0.17 -4.39 8.73
CA ARG A 10 1.63 -4.48 8.53
C ARG A 10 2.44 -4.23 9.81
N VAL A 11 1.99 -4.77 10.94
CA VAL A 11 2.64 -4.60 12.25
C VAL A 11 3.06 -5.93 12.88
N ARG A 12 4.11 -5.88 13.69
CA ARG A 12 4.66 -6.99 14.49
C ARG A 12 4.26 -6.86 15.95
N LEU A 13 4.61 -7.88 16.73
CA LEU A 13 4.42 -7.84 18.18
C LEU A 13 5.37 -6.82 18.81
N GLY A 14 4.83 -5.82 19.48
CA GLY A 14 5.59 -4.74 20.11
C GLY A 14 5.43 -3.39 19.41
N ASP A 15 4.89 -3.37 18.20
CA ASP A 15 4.66 -2.13 17.45
C ASP A 15 3.49 -1.34 18.03
N VAL A 16 3.54 -0.02 17.85
CA VAL A 16 2.54 0.91 18.35
C VAL A 16 1.50 1.16 17.26
N VAL A 17 0.22 1.03 17.59
CA VAL A 17 -0.90 1.37 16.72
C VAL A 17 -1.75 2.47 17.34
N SER A 18 -2.31 3.34 16.51
CA SER A 18 -3.33 4.31 16.93
C SER A 18 -4.73 3.71 16.73
N VAL A 19 -5.61 3.90 17.72
CA VAL A 19 -7.00 3.43 17.66
C VAL A 19 -7.92 4.64 17.79
N HIS A 20 -8.88 4.73 16.88
CA HIS A 20 -9.89 5.77 16.84
C HIS A 20 -11.28 5.16 16.77
N LEU A 21 -12.27 5.85 17.34
CA LEU A 21 -13.66 5.46 17.18
C LEU A 21 -14.10 5.75 15.74
N CYS A 22 -14.59 4.73 15.04
CA CYS A 22 -15.25 4.87 13.75
C CYS A 22 -16.74 4.58 13.93
N ALA A 23 -17.55 5.63 14.04
CA ALA A 23 -18.97 5.52 14.37
C ALA A 23 -19.86 5.27 13.14
N ASP A 24 -19.43 5.78 11.98
CA ASP A 24 -20.27 5.85 10.77
C ASP A 24 -19.80 4.84 9.72
N ILE A 25 -19.90 3.54 10.03
CA ILE A 25 -19.52 2.47 9.10
C ILE A 25 -20.75 2.02 8.29
N PRO A 26 -20.75 2.17 6.95
CA PRO A 26 -21.87 1.76 6.13
C PRO A 26 -21.99 0.23 6.03
N TYR A 27 -23.21 -0.27 5.82
CA TYR A 27 -23.41 -1.65 5.41
C TYR A 27 -23.01 -1.83 3.95
N ALA A 28 -22.32 -2.93 3.67
CA ALA A 28 -21.87 -3.27 2.33
C ALA A 28 -23.06 -3.70 1.47
N SER A 29 -23.23 -3.08 0.31
CA SER A 29 -24.15 -3.56 -0.72
C SER A 29 -23.53 -4.72 -1.48
N ARG A 30 -22.27 -4.55 -1.89
CA ARG A 30 -21.51 -5.49 -2.70
C ARG A 30 -20.06 -5.55 -2.25
N ILE A 31 -19.48 -6.74 -2.32
CA ILE A 31 -18.06 -6.96 -2.04
C ILE A 31 -17.49 -7.88 -3.10
N HIS A 32 -16.38 -7.47 -3.72
CA HIS A 32 -15.58 -8.31 -4.59
C HIS A 32 -14.40 -8.88 -3.80
N ILE A 33 -14.32 -10.19 -3.72
CA ILE A 33 -13.23 -10.90 -3.04
C ILE A 33 -12.63 -11.93 -3.99
N LEU A 34 -11.32 -12.14 -3.89
CA LEU A 34 -10.64 -13.17 -4.66
C LEU A 34 -9.82 -14.06 -3.72
N PRO A 35 -9.78 -15.37 -3.97
CA PRO A 35 -8.95 -16.27 -3.17
C PRO A 35 -7.48 -16.11 -3.51
N ILE A 36 -6.61 -16.44 -2.54
CA ILE A 36 -5.16 -16.60 -2.79
C ILE A 36 -4.91 -17.97 -3.42
N ASP A 37 -4.19 -18.00 -4.54
CA ASP A 37 -3.96 -19.14 -5.42
C ASP A 37 -3.47 -20.42 -4.73
N ASP A 38 -2.63 -20.30 -3.71
CA ASP A 38 -2.11 -21.45 -2.96
C ASP A 38 -3.09 -22.01 -1.91
N THR A 39 -4.26 -21.39 -1.76
CA THR A 39 -5.30 -21.81 -0.80
C THR A 39 -6.58 -22.36 -1.43
N VAL A 40 -6.70 -22.37 -2.77
CA VAL A 40 -7.99 -22.59 -3.48
C VAL A 40 -8.35 -24.02 -3.84
N GLU A 41 -7.59 -25.05 -3.47
CA GLU A 41 -7.91 -26.41 -3.91
C GLU A 41 -9.30 -26.88 -3.44
N GLY A 42 -10.30 -26.81 -4.34
CA GLY A 42 -11.54 -27.60 -4.33
C GLY A 42 -12.71 -27.15 -3.45
N LEU A 43 -12.85 -25.86 -3.09
CA LEU A 43 -13.97 -25.41 -2.23
C LEU A 43 -15.06 -24.62 -2.95
N LEU A 44 -16.32 -24.90 -2.57
CA LEU A 44 -17.51 -24.11 -2.91
C LEU A 44 -17.56 -22.85 -2.03
N PHE A 45 -17.42 -21.70 -2.69
CA PHE A 45 -17.20 -20.37 -2.10
C PHE A 45 -18.40 -19.75 -1.37
N ALA A 46 -19.63 -20.14 -1.72
CA ALA A 46 -20.83 -19.37 -1.39
C ALA A 46 -21.33 -19.50 0.07
N ALA A 47 -20.89 -20.51 0.83
CA ALA A 47 -21.55 -20.88 2.09
C ALA A 47 -20.94 -20.28 3.37
N TYR A 48 -19.79 -19.62 3.31
CA TYR A 48 -18.99 -19.35 4.52
C TYR A 48 -18.94 -17.89 4.98
N LEU A 49 -19.56 -16.97 4.26
CA LEU A 49 -19.50 -15.53 4.56
C LEU A 49 -20.81 -14.94 5.09
N SER A 50 -21.87 -15.74 5.16
CA SER A 50 -23.15 -15.32 5.72
C SER A 50 -23.06 -15.17 7.24
N ASP A 51 -23.55 -14.03 7.74
CA ASP A 51 -23.97 -13.79 9.13
C ASP A 51 -22.89 -13.48 10.20
N CYS A 52 -21.85 -12.73 9.85
CA CYS A 52 -20.85 -12.32 10.85
C CYS A 52 -20.84 -10.83 11.22
N TYR A 53 -21.66 -9.96 10.59
CA TYR A 53 -21.63 -8.49 10.81
C TYR A 53 -20.21 -7.94 10.88
N ARG A 54 -19.34 -8.46 10.01
CA ARG A 54 -17.89 -8.27 10.11
C ARG A 54 -17.49 -6.98 9.39
N PRO A 55 -16.74 -6.07 10.04
CA PRO A 55 -16.13 -4.96 9.33
C PRO A 55 -14.98 -5.47 8.46
N ILE A 56 -14.90 -4.96 7.24
CA ILE A 56 -13.84 -5.24 6.28
C ILE A 56 -13.34 -3.94 5.65
N TRP A 57 -12.10 -3.94 5.19
CA TRP A 57 -11.48 -2.88 4.40
C TRP A 57 -11.04 -3.43 3.04
N LYS A 58 -11.15 -2.62 1.99
CA LYS A 58 -10.52 -2.88 0.69
C LYS A 58 -9.02 -3.17 0.86
N GLY A 59 -8.57 -4.30 0.33
CA GLY A 59 -7.21 -4.80 0.48
C GLY A 59 -6.99 -5.72 1.68
N ASP A 60 -7.95 -5.87 2.60
CA ASP A 60 -7.82 -6.80 3.72
C ASP A 60 -7.65 -8.25 3.23
N LEU A 61 -6.75 -8.97 3.89
CA LEU A 61 -6.72 -10.42 3.85
C LEU A 61 -7.58 -10.97 4.99
N PHE A 62 -8.34 -12.03 4.71
CA PHE A 62 -9.03 -12.78 5.73
C PHE A 62 -9.11 -14.26 5.39
N GLN A 63 -9.11 -15.07 6.44
CA GLN A 63 -9.16 -16.52 6.32
C GLN A 63 -10.55 -17.03 6.70
N VAL A 64 -11.05 -17.95 5.88
CA VAL A 64 -12.32 -18.63 6.07
C VAL A 64 -12.04 -20.11 6.22
N ARG A 65 -12.58 -20.72 7.28
CA ARG A 65 -12.43 -22.17 7.52
C ARG A 65 -13.65 -22.91 7.01
N GLY A 66 -13.40 -23.91 6.16
CA GLY A 66 -14.42 -24.82 5.66
C GLY A 66 -14.00 -26.27 5.85
N GLY A 67 -14.71 -26.99 6.73
CA GLY A 67 -14.37 -28.36 7.11
C GLY A 67 -12.95 -28.46 7.67
N MET A 68 -12.10 -29.25 7.01
CA MET A 68 -10.68 -29.43 7.37
C MET A 68 -9.72 -28.46 6.68
N ARG A 69 -10.21 -27.59 5.79
CA ARG A 69 -9.39 -26.68 4.99
C ARG A 69 -9.68 -25.23 5.34
N SER A 70 -8.74 -24.35 5.01
CA SER A 70 -8.89 -22.92 5.16
C SER A 70 -8.49 -22.23 3.88
N VAL A 71 -9.32 -21.30 3.41
CA VAL A 71 -9.07 -20.50 2.23
C VAL A 71 -8.80 -19.07 2.68
N GLU A 72 -7.78 -18.45 2.08
CA GLU A 72 -7.46 -17.05 2.30
C GLU A 72 -8.05 -16.23 1.16
N PHE A 73 -8.66 -15.10 1.49
CA PHE A 73 -9.30 -14.19 0.54
C PHE A 73 -8.73 -12.79 0.71
N LYS A 74 -8.57 -12.11 -0.41
CA LYS A 74 -8.30 -10.68 -0.47
C LYS A 74 -9.58 -9.94 -0.83
N VAL A 75 -9.89 -8.87 -0.10
CA VAL A 75 -10.95 -7.93 -0.47
C VAL A 75 -10.43 -7.06 -1.62
N MET A 76 -10.95 -7.27 -2.81
CA MET A 76 -10.56 -6.51 -3.99
C MET A 76 -11.28 -5.16 -4.04
N GLU A 77 -12.57 -5.17 -3.72
CA GLU A 77 -13.40 -3.99 -3.80
C GLU A 77 -14.61 -4.06 -2.88
N THR A 78 -15.08 -2.89 -2.44
CA THR A 78 -16.19 -2.70 -1.50
C THR A 78 -17.08 -1.56 -1.96
N ASP A 79 -18.39 -1.73 -1.83
CA ASP A 79 -19.42 -0.73 -2.17
C ASP A 79 -20.33 -0.52 -0.95
N PRO A 80 -20.50 0.72 -0.43
CA PRO A 80 -20.21 2.02 -1.06
C PRO A 80 -18.91 2.73 -0.67
N ALA A 81 -18.17 2.22 0.31
CA ALA A 81 -16.96 2.85 0.81
C ALA A 81 -15.82 1.85 0.88
N GLU A 82 -14.58 2.34 1.04
CA GLU A 82 -13.38 1.49 1.19
C GLU A 82 -13.45 0.58 2.42
N TYR A 83 -14.24 0.93 3.42
CA TYR A 83 -14.53 0.10 4.57
C TYR A 83 -16.03 0.01 4.80
N CYS A 84 -16.51 -1.18 5.15
CA CYS A 84 -17.93 -1.45 5.33
C CYS A 84 -18.15 -2.66 6.24
N VAL A 85 -19.38 -2.80 6.74
CA VAL A 85 -19.81 -3.99 7.49
C VAL A 85 -20.55 -4.93 6.55
N VAL A 86 -20.09 -6.18 6.50
CA VAL A 86 -20.81 -7.28 5.83
C VAL A 86 -22.11 -7.56 6.57
N ALA A 87 -23.25 -7.34 5.94
CA ALA A 87 -24.58 -7.65 6.48
C ALA A 87 -25.21 -8.84 5.76
N ALA A 88 -26.34 -9.34 6.28
CA ALA A 88 -27.05 -10.48 5.68
C ALA A 88 -27.51 -10.25 4.23
N GLY A 89 -27.66 -8.99 3.82
CA GLY A 89 -28.05 -8.61 2.45
C GLY A 89 -26.88 -8.28 1.50
N THR A 90 -25.65 -8.46 1.95
CA THR A 90 -24.46 -8.12 1.14
C THR A 90 -24.22 -9.16 0.04
N GLU A 91 -24.10 -8.70 -1.21
CA GLU A 91 -23.79 -9.56 -2.35
C GLU A 91 -22.27 -9.78 -2.46
N PHE A 92 -21.84 -11.03 -2.59
CA PHE A 92 -20.43 -11.38 -2.77
C PHE A 92 -20.15 -11.75 -4.23
N PHE A 93 -19.16 -11.09 -4.81
CA PHE A 93 -18.59 -11.41 -6.11
C PHE A 93 -17.25 -12.10 -5.89
N CYS A 94 -17.08 -13.28 -6.50
CA CYS A 94 -15.85 -14.07 -6.43
C CYS A 94 -15.32 -14.41 -7.83
N GLU A 95 -15.80 -13.70 -8.86
CA GLU A 95 -15.39 -13.93 -10.24
C GLU A 95 -14.03 -13.26 -10.49
N GLY A 96 -13.10 -14.02 -11.06
CA GLY A 96 -11.75 -13.57 -11.41
C GLY A 96 -10.71 -14.67 -11.27
N GLU A 97 -9.49 -14.40 -11.72
CA GLU A 97 -8.34 -15.26 -11.44
C GLU A 97 -7.95 -15.12 -9.96
N PRO A 98 -7.55 -16.22 -9.28
CA PRO A 98 -7.01 -16.14 -7.94
C PRO A 98 -5.82 -15.18 -7.86
N VAL A 99 -5.70 -14.47 -6.73
CA VAL A 99 -4.57 -13.59 -6.45
C VAL A 99 -3.35 -14.46 -6.17
N ARG A 100 -2.25 -14.19 -6.86
CA ARG A 100 -0.99 -14.90 -6.62
C ARG A 100 -0.39 -14.50 -5.29
N ARG A 101 -0.07 -15.46 -4.42
CA ARG A 101 0.59 -15.14 -3.13
C ARG A 101 1.87 -14.32 -3.33
N GLU A 102 2.67 -14.67 -4.33
CA GLU A 102 3.92 -13.96 -4.62
C GLU A 102 3.70 -12.48 -4.95
N ASP A 103 2.61 -12.13 -5.63
CA ASP A 103 2.32 -10.74 -5.97
C ASP A 103 1.86 -9.97 -4.72
N GLU A 104 1.14 -10.63 -3.81
CA GLU A 104 0.75 -10.05 -2.52
C GLU A 104 1.95 -9.86 -1.58
N ASP A 105 2.80 -10.87 -1.47
CA ASP A 105 4.02 -10.80 -0.63
C ASP A 105 5.02 -9.81 -1.22
N ARG A 106 5.03 -9.55 -2.54
CA ARG A 106 5.84 -8.48 -3.14
C ARG A 106 5.29 -7.08 -2.86
N LEU A 107 4.00 -6.99 -2.54
CA LEU A 107 3.39 -5.77 -2.00
C LEU A 107 3.69 -5.59 -0.50
N ASP A 108 4.41 -6.52 0.17
CA ASP A 108 5.15 -6.22 1.41
C ASP A 108 6.27 -5.23 1.07
N GLU A 109 5.82 -4.01 0.90
CA GLU A 109 6.56 -2.82 0.60
C GLU A 109 7.63 -2.59 1.65
N VAL A 110 8.85 -2.28 1.18
CA VAL A 110 9.94 -1.83 2.04
C VAL A 110 9.42 -0.73 2.96
N SER A 111 9.60 -0.90 4.25
CA SER A 111 9.22 0.05 5.29
C SER A 111 10.45 0.76 5.87
N TYR A 112 10.23 1.73 6.77
CA TYR A 112 11.35 2.32 7.50
C TYR A 112 12.09 1.33 8.41
N ASP A 113 11.42 0.27 8.85
CA ASP A 113 12.00 -0.75 9.73
C ASP A 113 12.98 -1.66 8.99
N ASP A 114 12.89 -1.73 7.66
CA ASP A 114 13.82 -2.46 6.81
C ASP A 114 15.12 -1.70 6.57
N VAL A 115 15.24 -0.45 7.05
CA VAL A 115 16.42 0.41 6.84
C VAL A 115 17.27 0.57 8.09
N GLY A 116 18.32 -0.25 8.18
CA GLY A 116 19.27 -0.22 9.30
C GLY A 116 20.32 0.90 9.23
N GLY A 117 20.81 1.34 10.40
CA GLY A 117 22.06 2.12 10.53
C GLY A 117 21.99 3.61 10.15
N ILE A 118 20.83 4.13 9.74
CA ILE A 118 20.69 5.50 9.20
C ILE A 118 19.62 6.36 9.91
N ARG A 119 19.39 6.12 11.21
CA ARG A 119 18.30 6.78 11.95
C ARG A 119 18.29 8.31 11.81
N LYS A 120 19.47 8.96 11.87
CA LYS A 120 19.58 10.42 11.75
C LYS A 120 19.18 10.92 10.36
N GLN A 121 19.64 10.25 9.32
CA GLN A 121 19.33 10.58 7.92
C GLN A 121 17.86 10.32 7.64
N MET A 122 17.29 9.26 8.22
CA MET A 122 15.86 8.97 8.08
C MET A 122 15.00 10.08 8.68
N THR A 123 15.35 10.60 9.87
CA THR A 123 14.66 11.75 10.46
C THR A 123 14.69 12.96 9.53
N GLN A 124 15.85 13.28 8.94
CA GLN A 124 15.96 14.39 7.98
C GLN A 124 15.10 14.16 6.73
N ILE A 125 15.07 12.94 6.20
CA ILE A 125 14.26 12.62 5.02
C ILE A 125 12.77 12.73 5.35
N ARG A 126 12.33 12.26 6.52
CA ARG A 126 10.93 12.44 6.98
C ARG A 126 10.56 13.92 7.11
N GLU A 127 11.44 14.74 7.66
CA GLU A 127 11.21 16.19 7.76
C GLU A 127 11.15 16.89 6.40
N LEU A 128 11.98 16.46 5.44
CA LEU A 128 12.10 17.10 4.14
C LEU A 128 11.09 16.59 3.10
N VAL A 129 10.59 15.36 3.24
CA VAL A 129 9.67 14.71 2.28
C VAL A 129 8.30 14.47 2.90
N GLU A 130 8.25 13.70 3.99
CA GLU A 130 6.98 13.25 4.57
C GLU A 130 6.18 14.41 5.17
N LEU A 131 6.84 15.29 5.93
CA LEU A 131 6.18 16.40 6.60
C LEU A 131 5.52 17.39 5.61
N PRO A 132 6.17 17.84 4.51
CA PRO A 132 5.51 18.65 3.48
C PRO A 132 4.35 17.96 2.77
N LEU A 133 4.46 16.66 2.50
CA LEU A 133 3.44 15.90 1.79
C LEU A 133 2.20 15.65 2.66
N ARG A 134 2.40 15.25 3.93
CA ARG A 134 1.29 14.99 4.88
C ARG A 134 0.66 16.26 5.44
N HIS A 135 1.43 17.31 5.64
CA HIS A 135 0.96 18.55 6.30
C HIS A 135 1.31 19.83 5.53
N PRO A 136 0.84 20.00 4.27
CA PRO A 136 1.14 21.17 3.45
C PRO A 136 0.64 22.49 4.06
N GLN A 137 -0.38 22.43 4.93
CA GLN A 137 -0.93 23.57 5.66
C GLN A 137 0.12 24.26 6.56
N LEU A 138 1.01 23.49 7.19
CA LEU A 138 2.06 24.03 8.07
C LEU A 138 3.00 24.96 7.29
N PHE A 139 3.45 24.51 6.13
CA PHE A 139 4.34 25.27 5.24
C PHE A 139 3.67 26.52 4.68
N LYS A 140 2.37 26.44 4.33
CA LYS A 140 1.58 27.59 3.91
C LYS A 140 1.45 28.64 5.02
N SER A 141 1.18 28.22 6.25
CA SER A 141 1.00 29.12 7.39
C SER A 141 2.27 29.90 7.77
N ILE A 142 3.44 29.26 7.62
CA ILE A 142 4.75 29.86 7.92
C ILE A 142 5.28 30.64 6.69
N GLY A 143 4.70 30.45 5.51
CA GLY A 143 5.10 31.13 4.28
C GLY A 143 6.41 30.59 3.66
N VAL A 144 6.83 29.38 4.03
CA VAL A 144 8.06 28.76 3.55
C VAL A 144 7.72 27.69 2.52
N LYS A 145 8.42 27.71 1.38
CA LYS A 145 8.28 26.66 0.35
C LYS A 145 9.13 25.45 0.74
N PRO A 146 8.57 24.23 0.76
CA PRO A 146 9.36 23.04 1.03
C PRO A 146 10.38 22.78 -0.09
N PRO A 147 11.51 22.12 0.23
CA PRO A 147 12.48 21.72 -0.79
C PRO A 147 11.86 20.68 -1.73
N LYS A 148 12.13 20.81 -3.03
CA LYS A 148 11.59 19.92 -4.08
C LYS A 148 12.56 18.86 -4.58
N GLY A 149 13.81 18.90 -4.12
CA GLY A 149 14.86 17.98 -4.58
C GLY A 149 15.79 17.61 -3.44
N ILE A 150 16.05 16.32 -3.28
CA ILE A 150 16.92 15.78 -2.25
C ILE A 150 17.95 14.89 -2.92
N LEU A 151 19.22 15.09 -2.60
CA LEU A 151 20.32 14.29 -3.11
C LEU A 151 20.83 13.35 -2.01
N LEU A 152 20.68 12.04 -2.22
CA LEU A 152 21.26 11.03 -1.35
C LEU A 152 22.65 10.62 -1.89
N TYR A 153 23.74 10.94 -1.18
CA TYR A 153 25.11 10.57 -1.56
C TYR A 153 25.79 9.65 -0.53
N CYS A 154 26.27 8.47 -0.99
CA CYS A 154 26.83 7.36 -0.21
C CYS A 154 27.53 6.39 -1.16
N ALA A 155 28.36 5.48 -0.64
CA ALA A 155 28.93 4.38 -1.39
C ALA A 155 27.84 3.46 -2.02
N PRO A 156 28.15 2.75 -3.12
CA PRO A 156 27.26 1.72 -3.68
C PRO A 156 26.83 0.70 -2.62
N GLY A 157 25.59 0.23 -2.68
CA GLY A 157 25.04 -0.74 -1.72
C GLY A 157 24.57 -0.16 -0.39
N SER A 158 24.65 1.16 -0.16
CA SER A 158 24.21 1.80 1.10
C SER A 158 22.68 1.98 1.23
N GLY A 159 21.87 1.27 0.46
CA GLY A 159 20.40 1.28 0.61
C GLY A 159 19.65 2.52 0.08
N LYS A 160 20.23 3.32 -0.83
CA LYS A 160 19.59 4.55 -1.36
C LYS A 160 18.21 4.33 -1.97
N THR A 161 18.11 3.36 -2.87
CA THR A 161 16.86 3.00 -3.53
C THR A 161 15.85 2.41 -2.55
N LEU A 162 16.36 1.69 -1.54
CA LEU A 162 15.56 1.09 -0.47
C LEU A 162 14.93 2.19 0.40
N ILE A 163 15.70 3.23 0.75
CA ILE A 163 15.18 4.42 1.44
C ILE A 163 14.10 5.12 0.62
N ALA A 164 14.34 5.35 -0.68
CA ALA A 164 13.38 6.07 -1.53
C ALA A 164 12.04 5.32 -1.61
N ARG A 165 12.08 3.99 -1.76
CA ARG A 165 10.89 3.13 -1.73
C ARG A 165 10.20 3.18 -0.38
N ALA A 166 10.95 3.04 0.72
CA ALA A 166 10.39 3.13 2.07
C ALA A 166 9.63 4.44 2.31
N VAL A 167 10.21 5.56 1.90
CA VAL A 167 9.56 6.86 2.04
C VAL A 167 8.28 6.94 1.22
N ALA A 168 8.28 6.44 -0.02
CA ALA A 168 7.08 6.51 -0.84
C ALA A 168 5.93 5.65 -0.30
N ASN A 169 6.23 4.43 0.14
CA ASN A 169 5.26 3.53 0.73
C ASN A 169 4.65 4.12 2.01
N GLU A 170 5.48 4.69 2.88
CA GLU A 170 5.05 5.28 4.15
C GLU A 170 4.28 6.60 3.97
N THR A 171 4.63 7.38 2.95
CA THR A 171 3.91 8.62 2.62
C THR A 171 2.63 8.38 1.82
N GLY A 172 2.45 7.19 1.24
CA GLY A 172 1.37 6.91 0.29
C GLY A 172 1.49 7.73 -1.00
N ALA A 173 2.68 8.27 -1.29
CA ALA A 173 2.93 9.04 -2.49
C ALA A 173 3.22 8.09 -3.67
N PHE A 174 2.78 8.47 -4.86
CA PHE A 174 3.09 7.74 -6.08
C PHE A 174 4.60 7.75 -6.33
N PHE A 175 5.24 6.57 -6.35
CA PHE A 175 6.68 6.44 -6.53
C PHE A 175 7.02 6.19 -8.00
N PHE A 176 7.85 7.05 -8.59
CA PHE A 176 8.35 6.85 -9.95
C PHE A 176 9.88 6.72 -9.96
N CYS A 177 10.38 5.50 -10.12
CA CYS A 177 11.82 5.23 -10.13
C CYS A 177 12.41 5.42 -11.53
N ILE A 178 13.32 6.38 -11.66
CA ILE A 178 14.12 6.57 -12.88
C ILE A 178 15.50 5.96 -12.67
N ASN A 179 15.83 4.93 -13.46
CA ASN A 179 17.17 4.37 -13.49
C ASN A 179 18.01 5.05 -14.58
N GLY A 180 19.15 5.63 -14.19
CA GLY A 180 20.06 6.31 -15.12
C GLY A 180 20.43 5.47 -16.36
N PRO A 181 20.86 4.20 -16.22
CA PRO A 181 21.16 3.34 -17.37
C PRO A 181 19.96 3.07 -18.29
N GLU A 182 18.73 3.03 -17.76
CA GLU A 182 17.52 2.75 -18.54
C GLU A 182 17.08 3.95 -19.38
N ILE A 183 17.35 5.18 -18.90
CA ILE A 183 17.05 6.41 -19.64
C ILE A 183 18.11 6.71 -20.70
N MET A 184 19.34 6.20 -20.55
CA MET A 184 20.42 6.43 -21.51
C MET A 184 20.22 5.59 -22.78
N SER A 185 19.42 6.13 -23.71
CA SER A 185 19.22 5.56 -25.04
C SER A 185 20.38 5.93 -26.00
N LYS A 186 20.62 5.07 -27.00
CA LYS A 186 21.60 5.33 -28.08
C LYS A 186 21.09 6.38 -29.09
N MET A 187 19.79 6.66 -29.10
CA MET A 187 19.15 7.58 -30.03
C MET A 187 19.02 8.97 -29.41
N ALA A 188 19.59 9.98 -30.06
CA ALA A 188 19.54 11.36 -29.59
C ALA A 188 18.08 11.85 -29.48
N GLY A 189 17.72 12.41 -28.32
CA GLY A 189 16.40 12.98 -28.03
C GLY A 189 15.37 12.03 -27.40
N GLU A 190 15.61 10.72 -27.45
CA GLU A 190 14.72 9.73 -26.82
C GLU A 190 14.82 9.77 -25.29
N SER A 191 16.03 9.93 -24.75
CA SER A 191 16.28 10.09 -23.31
C SER A 191 15.53 11.29 -22.72
N ASP A 192 15.54 12.43 -23.43
CA ASP A 192 14.85 13.65 -23.00
C ASP A 192 13.32 13.48 -23.03
N SER A 193 12.80 12.79 -24.05
CA SER A 193 11.38 12.48 -24.17
C SER A 193 10.91 11.59 -23.02
N ASN A 194 11.69 10.57 -22.66
CA ASN A 194 11.39 9.67 -21.55
C ASN A 194 11.43 10.40 -20.20
N LEU A 195 12.41 11.29 -19.99
CA LEU A 195 12.45 12.14 -18.79
C LEU A 195 11.19 13.01 -18.68
N ARG A 196 10.77 13.69 -19.76
CA ARG A 196 9.57 14.52 -19.74
C ARG A 196 8.32 13.73 -19.40
N LYS A 197 8.13 12.56 -20.01
CA LYS A 197 7.00 11.68 -19.73
C LYS A 197 6.96 11.23 -18.26
N ALA A 198 8.12 10.89 -17.69
CA ALA A 198 8.22 10.51 -16.29
C ALA A 198 7.75 11.64 -15.35
N PHE A 199 8.18 12.88 -15.60
CA PHE A 199 7.71 14.03 -14.81
C PHE A 199 6.22 14.34 -15.03
N GLU A 200 5.70 14.22 -16.26
CA GLU A 200 4.27 14.40 -16.55
C GLU A 200 3.41 13.35 -15.84
N GLU A 201 3.87 12.10 -15.75
CA GLU A 201 3.18 11.03 -15.04
C GLU A 201 3.22 11.23 -13.52
N ALA A 202 4.35 11.67 -12.99
CA ALA A 202 4.46 12.05 -11.58
C ALA A 202 3.55 13.24 -11.23
N GLU A 203 3.42 14.24 -12.10
CA GLU A 203 2.54 15.39 -11.88
C GLU A 203 1.05 15.01 -11.90
N LYS A 204 0.64 14.10 -12.80
CA LYS A 204 -0.73 13.59 -12.88
C LYS A 204 -1.13 12.78 -11.64
N ASN A 205 -0.19 12.08 -11.01
CA ASN A 205 -0.40 11.24 -9.84
C ASN A 205 0.04 11.91 -8.52
N ALA A 206 0.11 13.24 -8.48
CA ALA A 206 0.49 13.95 -7.26
C ALA A 206 -0.47 13.62 -6.09
N PRO A 207 0.02 13.41 -4.85
CA PRO A 207 1.42 13.55 -4.40
C PRO A 207 2.33 12.41 -4.89
N SER A 208 3.53 12.75 -5.37
CA SER A 208 4.48 11.80 -5.98
C SER A 208 5.94 12.06 -5.57
N ILE A 209 6.77 11.02 -5.69
CA ILE A 209 8.22 10.98 -5.40
C ILE A 209 8.99 10.42 -6.60
#